data_AF-A0A2V3JD91-F1
#
_entry.id   AF-A0A2V3JD91-F1
#
_cell.length_a   1.000
_cell.length_b   1.000
_cell.length_c   1.000
_cell.angle_alpha   90.00
_cell.angle_beta   90.00
_cell.angle_gamma   90.00
#
_symmetry.space_group_name_H-M   'P 1'
#
loop_
_entity.id
_entity.type
_entity.pdbx_description
1 polymer ?
#
loop_
_entity_poly.entity_id
_entity_poly.type
_entity_poly.pdbx_seq_one_letter_code
_entity_poly.pdbx_strand_id
1 'polypeptide(L)'
;MKVRTSIDISVDKFLEISEKELPIYGNFLKFYKTELDLLPLNIGTPLLRVGHFYEKLEKMRRGMLYAHIELAMLKKGFVSFSDLEAGLSVPDLLERYIPEDINFYICGEEELSSEILPSDYINTGNLKEGIRVLILCANLDPSFEEDKITISTYCSEDGADDLIGVLNKELPPIEHLSKFIIIDPILFSAIKGEVTALKQEIGEKIGRDIVYHPSDFLNVLAIEREEFDKEWSELYSHSLKYLKGKYKFLALFEERRIIYDVQENIRKAELHMRKREYEEVAWRTGNACEGMLRILYHMYKRKEPEEKGFGFLLEGLRREIHTEFGNDVLNDLEYIKEWRNIADHPTQREITFEVAAKVIKKTQLFQELFFNKIKGGLIE
;
A
#
# COMPACT_ATOMS: atom_id res chain seq x y z
N MET A 1 26.35 22.44 -12.22
CA MET A 1 26.38 21.70 -10.95
C MET A 1 24.95 21.39 -10.51
N LYS A 2 24.45 20.16 -10.75
CA LYS A 2 23.05 19.78 -10.44
C LYS A 2 22.74 20.05 -8.96
N VAL A 3 21.82 20.96 -8.67
CA VAL A 3 21.37 21.21 -7.30
C VAL A 3 20.46 20.07 -6.90
N ARG A 4 21.04 19.03 -6.30
CA ARG A 4 20.28 17.93 -5.70
C ARG A 4 19.65 18.49 -4.43
N THR A 5 18.33 18.73 -4.43
CA THR A 5 17.62 18.87 -3.16
C THR A 5 17.61 17.49 -2.53
N SER A 6 18.46 17.29 -1.52
CA SER A 6 18.49 16.10 -0.69
C SER A 6 17.90 16.43 0.67
N ILE A 7 16.83 15.75 1.03
CA ILE A 7 16.21 15.89 2.34
C ILE A 7 16.26 14.53 3.03
N ASP A 8 16.80 14.52 4.23
CA ASP A 8 16.76 13.35 5.09
C ASP A 8 15.43 13.35 5.84
N ILE A 9 14.68 12.25 5.71
CA ILE A 9 13.54 11.96 6.57
C ILE A 9 13.83 10.72 7.40
N SER A 10 13.18 10.57 8.56
CA SER A 10 13.31 9.33 9.33
C SER A 10 12.66 8.16 8.57
N VAL A 11 13.17 6.94 8.78
CA VAL A 11 12.56 5.74 8.19
C VAL A 11 11.10 5.61 8.65
N ASP A 12 10.79 5.95 9.90
CA ASP A 12 9.39 5.93 10.39
C ASP A 12 8.48 6.86 9.60
N LYS A 13 8.94 8.09 9.29
CA LYS A 13 8.14 9.03 8.52
C LYS A 13 7.94 8.55 7.08
N PHE A 14 8.98 7.97 6.50
CA PHE A 14 8.91 7.36 5.18
C PHE A 14 7.91 6.18 5.13
N LEU A 15 7.95 5.30 6.14
CA LEU A 15 7.03 4.18 6.26
C LEU A 15 5.60 4.66 6.43
N GLU A 16 5.35 5.70 7.24
CA GLU A 16 4.01 6.30 7.42
C GLU A 16 3.45 6.81 6.08
N ILE A 17 4.25 7.56 5.31
CA ILE A 17 3.83 8.08 4.00
C ILE A 17 3.61 6.92 3.02
N SER A 18 4.52 5.94 3.01
CA SER A 18 4.41 4.76 2.14
C SER A 18 3.20 3.89 2.50
N GLU A 19 2.87 3.69 3.78
CA GLU A 19 1.69 2.93 4.19
C GLU A 19 0.39 3.60 3.76
N LYS A 20 0.36 4.93 3.78
CA LYS A 20 -0.82 5.72 3.41
C LYS A 20 -1.01 5.79 1.90
N GLU A 21 0.05 6.11 1.16
CA GLU A 21 -0.02 6.42 -0.27
C GLU A 21 0.27 5.18 -1.14
N LEU A 22 1.05 4.22 -0.64
CA LEU A 22 1.49 3.00 -1.35
C LEU A 22 1.44 1.75 -0.43
N PRO A 23 0.26 1.30 0.04
CA PRO A 23 0.15 0.44 1.22
C PRO A 23 0.88 -0.90 1.14
N ILE A 24 0.99 -1.56 -0.03
CA ILE A 24 1.79 -2.79 -0.19
C ILE A 24 3.26 -2.48 0.08
N TYR A 25 3.78 -1.46 -0.58
CA TYR A 25 5.16 -1.04 -0.46
C TYR A 25 5.48 -0.62 0.98
N GLY A 26 4.62 0.21 1.60
CA GLY A 26 4.79 0.62 3.00
C GLY A 26 4.76 -0.54 3.99
N ASN A 27 3.78 -1.44 3.88
CA ASN A 27 3.69 -2.62 4.75
C ASN A 27 4.91 -3.53 4.57
N PHE A 28 5.32 -3.73 3.32
CA PHE A 28 6.47 -4.54 2.99
C PHE A 28 7.76 -3.97 3.60
N LEU A 29 8.01 -2.68 3.44
CA LEU A 29 9.19 -2.03 4.03
C LEU A 29 9.19 -2.05 5.56
N LYS A 30 8.02 -1.97 6.19
CA LYS A 30 7.89 -2.06 7.65
C LYS A 30 8.28 -3.43 8.19
N PHE A 31 7.96 -4.50 7.45
CA PHE A 31 8.46 -5.84 7.75
C PHE A 31 9.97 -5.88 7.71
N TYR A 32 10.55 -5.34 6.63
CA TYR A 32 11.99 -5.30 6.46
C TYR A 32 12.61 -4.60 7.64
N LYS A 33 12.16 -3.38 7.99
CA LYS A 33 12.64 -2.68 9.18
C LYS A 33 12.58 -3.58 10.42
N THR A 34 11.42 -4.17 10.69
CA THR A 34 11.19 -5.00 11.89
C THR A 34 12.09 -6.24 11.96
N GLU A 35 12.29 -6.96 10.85
CA GLU A 35 13.12 -8.17 10.83
C GLU A 35 14.61 -7.85 10.69
N LEU A 36 14.98 -6.73 10.05
CA LEU A 36 16.36 -6.24 9.99
C LEU A 36 16.84 -5.78 11.37
N ASP A 37 15.97 -5.19 12.18
CA ASP A 37 16.25 -4.89 13.59
C ASP A 37 16.55 -6.16 14.41
N LEU A 38 16.10 -7.33 13.94
CA LEU A 38 16.38 -8.64 14.55
C LEU A 38 17.62 -9.33 13.97
N LEU A 39 18.19 -8.84 12.87
CA LEU A 39 19.38 -9.41 12.24
C LEU A 39 20.65 -8.73 12.77
N PRO A 40 21.78 -9.46 12.87
CA PRO A 40 23.08 -8.85 13.13
C PRO A 40 23.40 -7.75 12.11
N LEU A 41 23.91 -6.59 12.57
CA LEU A 41 24.22 -5.39 11.76
C LEU A 41 25.02 -5.69 10.48
N ASN A 42 25.93 -6.67 10.53
CA ASN A 42 26.76 -7.08 9.39
C ASN A 42 26.03 -7.92 8.33
N ILE A 43 24.78 -8.33 8.58
CA ILE A 43 23.93 -9.11 7.68
C ILE A 43 22.75 -8.26 7.17
N GLY A 44 22.16 -7.42 8.03
CA GLY A 44 21.06 -6.54 7.64
C GLY A 44 21.47 -5.45 6.64
N THR A 45 22.61 -4.80 6.86
CA THR A 45 23.08 -3.68 6.01
C THR A 45 23.35 -4.10 4.55
N PRO A 46 23.97 -5.25 4.22
CA PRO A 46 24.17 -5.68 2.83
C PRO A 46 22.88 -6.04 2.07
N LEU A 47 21.88 -6.64 2.73
CA LEU A 47 20.57 -6.95 2.15
C LEU A 47 19.78 -5.67 1.78
N LEU A 48 20.07 -4.58 2.48
CA LEU A 48 19.50 -3.25 2.27
C LEU A 48 20.25 -2.38 1.28
N ARG A 49 21.59 -2.43 1.28
CA ARG A 49 22.45 -1.55 0.48
C ARG A 49 22.76 -2.09 -0.91
N VAL A 50 22.64 -3.39 -1.15
CA VAL A 50 23.14 -3.99 -2.40
C VAL A 50 22.24 -5.13 -2.88
N GLY A 51 21.49 -4.89 -3.96
CA GLY A 51 20.97 -5.98 -4.78
C GLY A 51 19.68 -5.70 -5.54
N HIS A 52 19.42 -6.59 -6.50
CA HIS A 52 18.24 -6.70 -7.37
C HIS A 52 16.89 -6.50 -6.66
N PHE A 53 16.86 -6.71 -5.35
CA PHE A 53 15.67 -6.62 -4.53
C PHE A 53 15.24 -5.18 -4.20
N TYR A 54 16.17 -4.30 -3.78
CA TYR A 54 15.86 -2.88 -3.56
C TYR A 54 15.49 -2.20 -4.89
N GLU A 55 16.20 -2.54 -5.97
CA GLU A 55 15.85 -2.10 -7.32
C GLU A 55 14.43 -2.50 -7.70
N LYS A 56 14.02 -3.73 -7.39
CA LYS A 56 12.66 -4.21 -7.63
C LYS A 56 11.62 -3.42 -6.84
N LEU A 57 11.91 -3.12 -5.58
CA LEU A 57 11.06 -2.29 -4.73
C LEU A 57 10.89 -0.88 -5.27
N GLU A 58 11.98 -0.25 -5.70
CA GLU A 58 11.92 1.08 -6.30
C GLU A 58 11.17 1.07 -7.64
N LYS A 59 11.33 0.00 -8.44
CA LYS A 59 10.52 -0.23 -9.65
C LYS A 59 9.03 -0.35 -9.34
N MET A 60 8.63 -1.15 -8.34
CA MET A 60 7.22 -1.27 -7.92
C MET A 60 6.66 0.09 -7.48
N ARG A 61 7.40 0.81 -6.64
CA ARG A 61 6.98 2.11 -6.09
C ARG A 61 6.75 3.14 -7.19
N ARG A 62 7.70 3.26 -8.12
CA ARG A 62 7.56 4.14 -9.29
C ARG A 62 6.41 3.65 -10.18
N GLY A 63 6.34 2.36 -10.48
CA GLY A 63 5.30 1.77 -11.32
C GLY A 63 3.89 2.00 -10.80
N MET A 64 3.66 1.93 -9.48
CA MET A 64 2.37 2.26 -8.88
C MET A 64 1.90 3.69 -9.20
N LEU A 65 2.80 4.67 -9.21
CA LEU A 65 2.45 6.04 -9.57
C LEU A 65 2.11 6.18 -11.06
N TYR A 66 2.88 5.53 -11.94
CA TYR A 66 2.60 5.50 -13.38
C TYR A 66 1.26 4.84 -13.66
N ALA A 67 1.01 3.66 -13.09
CA ALA A 67 -0.25 2.93 -13.19
C ALA A 67 -1.46 3.75 -12.71
N HIS A 68 -1.32 4.51 -11.62
CA HIS A 68 -2.38 5.38 -11.13
C HIS A 68 -2.73 6.50 -12.13
N ILE A 69 -1.71 7.08 -12.78
CA ILE A 69 -1.91 8.13 -13.80
C ILE A 69 -2.48 7.52 -15.08
N GLU A 70 -1.99 6.37 -15.51
CA GLU A 70 -2.49 5.64 -16.68
C GLU A 70 -3.98 5.29 -16.52
N LEU A 71 -4.37 4.74 -15.36
CA LEU A 71 -5.77 4.45 -15.06
C LEU A 71 -6.65 5.72 -15.14
N ALA A 72 -6.14 6.85 -14.64
CA ALA A 72 -6.86 8.12 -14.70
C ALA A 72 -7.04 8.62 -16.15
N MET A 73 -6.02 8.44 -17.00
CA MET A 73 -6.09 8.78 -18.42
C MET A 73 -7.12 7.91 -19.14
N LEU A 74 -7.07 6.60 -18.95
CA LEU A 74 -8.01 5.64 -19.55
C LEU A 74 -9.46 5.96 -19.17
N LYS A 75 -9.70 6.29 -17.90
CA LYS A 75 -11.03 6.73 -17.41
C LYS A 75 -11.56 7.97 -18.11
N LYS A 76 -10.68 8.80 -18.65
CA LYS A 76 -11.04 10.00 -19.41
C LYS A 76 -11.02 9.78 -20.92
N GLY A 77 -10.86 8.54 -21.37
CA GLY A 77 -10.81 8.21 -22.79
C GLY A 77 -9.50 8.66 -23.45
N PHE A 78 -8.42 8.76 -22.67
CA PHE A 78 -7.08 9.00 -23.18
C PHE A 78 -6.28 7.69 -23.19
N VAL A 79 -5.49 7.49 -24.23
CA VAL A 79 -4.56 6.35 -24.34
C VAL A 79 -3.16 6.85 -24.66
N SER A 80 -2.15 6.09 -24.25
CA SER A 80 -0.75 6.39 -24.54
C SER A 80 -0.48 6.54 -26.05
N PHE A 81 0.22 7.62 -26.41
CA PHE A 81 0.61 7.95 -27.78
C PHE A 81 1.57 6.90 -28.35
N SER A 82 2.52 6.39 -27.55
CA SER A 82 3.48 5.38 -28.01
C SER A 82 2.81 4.08 -28.41
N ASP A 83 1.73 3.71 -27.74
CA ASP A 83 1.00 2.47 -28.00
C ASP A 83 0.14 2.58 -29.28
N LEU A 84 -0.37 3.78 -29.58
CA LEU A 84 -0.97 4.08 -30.88
C LEU A 84 0.06 4.05 -32.00
N GLU A 85 1.27 4.59 -31.79
CA GLU A 85 2.36 4.50 -32.78
C GLU A 85 2.80 3.06 -33.04
N ALA A 86 2.71 2.18 -32.04
CA ALA A 86 2.96 0.75 -32.18
C ALA A 86 1.88 0.01 -32.99
N GLY A 87 0.81 0.70 -33.43
CA GLY A 87 -0.22 0.16 -34.31
C GLY A 87 -1.35 -0.58 -33.59
N LEU A 88 -1.51 -0.38 -32.28
CA LEU A 88 -2.60 -0.96 -31.51
C LEU A 88 -3.90 -0.19 -31.76
N SER A 89 -5.03 -0.91 -31.90
CA SER A 89 -6.34 -0.28 -32.04
C SER A 89 -6.87 0.21 -30.69
N VAL A 90 -7.61 1.32 -30.67
CA VAL A 90 -8.21 1.85 -29.43
C VAL A 90 -9.07 0.82 -28.69
N PRO A 91 -9.93 0.02 -29.35
CA PRO A 91 -10.64 -1.07 -28.67
C PRO A 91 -9.71 -2.09 -28.02
N ASP A 92 -8.65 -2.52 -28.72
CA ASP A 92 -7.69 -3.50 -28.19
C ASP A 92 -6.90 -2.94 -27.02
N LEU A 93 -6.57 -1.64 -27.06
CA LEU A 93 -5.91 -0.91 -25.97
C LEU A 93 -6.80 -0.91 -24.72
N LEU A 94 -8.07 -0.53 -24.85
CA LEU A 94 -8.99 -0.50 -23.73
C LEU A 94 -9.26 -1.89 -23.13
N GLU A 95 -9.26 -2.95 -23.95
CA GLU A 95 -9.40 -4.34 -23.48
C GLU A 95 -8.13 -4.90 -22.80
N ARG A 96 -6.93 -4.51 -23.24
CA ARG A 96 -5.64 -4.95 -22.66
C ARG A 96 -5.22 -4.18 -21.41
N TYR A 97 -5.42 -2.87 -21.39
CA TYR A 97 -4.80 -1.98 -20.40
C TYR A 97 -5.28 -2.21 -18.97
N ILE A 98 -6.53 -2.65 -18.79
CA ILE A 98 -7.16 -2.61 -17.47
C ILE A 98 -6.60 -3.71 -16.54
N PRO A 99 -6.21 -4.92 -17.00
CA PRO A 99 -5.58 -5.91 -16.12
C PRO A 99 -4.08 -6.16 -16.36
N GLU A 100 -3.54 -6.14 -17.58
CA GLU A 100 -2.18 -6.67 -17.80
C GLU A 100 -1.11 -5.61 -17.49
N ASP A 101 -1.10 -4.48 -18.21
CA ASP A 101 -0.03 -3.49 -18.12
C ASP A 101 0.01 -2.75 -16.77
N ILE A 102 -1.16 -2.41 -16.21
CA ILE A 102 -1.25 -1.85 -14.85
C ILE A 102 -0.67 -2.81 -13.81
N ASN A 103 -0.90 -4.13 -13.95
CA ASN A 103 -0.30 -5.11 -13.04
C ASN A 103 1.22 -5.22 -13.25
N PHE A 104 1.73 -5.14 -14.48
CA PHE A 104 3.19 -5.13 -14.74
C PHE A 104 3.88 -3.96 -14.05
N TYR A 105 3.28 -2.76 -14.11
CA TYR A 105 3.76 -1.58 -13.40
C TYR A 105 3.72 -1.77 -11.88
N ILE A 106 2.57 -2.18 -11.31
CA ILE A 106 2.42 -2.35 -9.86
C ILE A 106 3.38 -3.42 -9.32
N CYS A 107 3.65 -4.47 -10.10
CA CYS A 107 4.56 -5.55 -9.73
C CYS A 107 6.04 -5.24 -10.04
N GLY A 108 6.34 -4.05 -10.56
CA GLY A 108 7.70 -3.60 -10.89
C GLY A 108 8.39 -4.50 -11.91
N GLU A 109 7.62 -5.16 -12.77
CA GLU A 109 8.15 -6.01 -13.85
C GLU A 109 8.60 -5.17 -15.05
N GLU A 110 8.05 -3.96 -15.20
CA GLU A 110 8.39 -3.05 -16.28
C GLU A 110 9.67 -2.25 -15.99
N GLU A 111 10.49 -2.05 -17.03
CA GLU A 111 11.65 -1.19 -16.95
C GLU A 111 11.23 0.27 -17.15
N LEU A 112 11.11 0.99 -16.04
CA LEU A 112 10.91 2.42 -16.08
C LEU A 112 12.23 3.12 -16.37
N SER A 113 12.25 3.92 -17.44
CA SER A 113 13.39 4.78 -17.78
C SER A 113 13.84 5.59 -16.56
N SER A 114 15.15 5.71 -16.38
CA SER A 114 15.74 6.61 -15.38
C SER A 114 15.71 8.07 -15.84
N GLU A 115 15.40 8.31 -17.11
CA GLU A 115 15.26 9.65 -17.68
C GLU A 115 13.90 10.27 -17.34
N ILE A 116 13.91 11.59 -17.15
CA ILE A 116 12.69 12.37 -16.92
C ILE A 116 12.09 12.67 -18.28
N LEU A 117 11.25 11.75 -18.74
CA LEU A 117 10.54 11.85 -20.00
C LEU A 117 9.04 12.06 -19.74
N PRO A 118 8.41 13.01 -20.44
CA PRO A 118 6.96 13.14 -20.38
C PRO A 118 6.30 11.94 -21.07
N SER A 119 5.18 11.48 -20.51
CA SER A 119 4.25 10.56 -21.15
C SER A 119 3.20 11.37 -21.90
N ASP A 120 2.92 10.99 -23.14
CA ASP A 120 1.98 11.67 -24.01
C ASP A 120 0.76 10.79 -24.23
N TYR A 121 -0.43 11.37 -24.10
CA TYR A 121 -1.71 10.69 -24.18
C TYR A 121 -2.61 11.39 -25.21
N ILE A 122 -3.29 10.60 -26.05
CA ILE A 122 -4.23 11.11 -27.06
C ILE A 122 -5.67 10.84 -26.62
N ASN A 123 -6.54 11.83 -26.83
CA ASN A 123 -7.98 11.66 -26.68
C ASN A 123 -8.54 10.74 -27.78
N THR A 124 -9.09 9.60 -27.38
CA THR A 124 -9.69 8.61 -28.28
C THR A 124 -10.93 9.13 -29.02
N GLY A 125 -11.64 10.11 -28.45
CA GLY A 125 -12.78 10.78 -29.09
C GLY A 125 -12.37 11.92 -30.04
N ASN A 126 -11.16 12.46 -29.90
CA ASN A 126 -10.62 13.51 -30.76
C ASN A 126 -9.08 13.44 -30.83
N LEU A 127 -8.55 12.80 -31.88
CA LEU A 127 -7.11 12.56 -32.03
C LEU A 127 -6.24 13.83 -32.15
N LYS A 128 -6.86 15.01 -32.27
CA LYS A 128 -6.18 16.31 -32.29
C LYS A 128 -5.97 16.90 -30.89
N GLU A 129 -6.56 16.30 -29.86
CA GLU A 129 -6.42 16.67 -28.47
C GLU A 129 -5.54 15.67 -27.72
N GLY A 130 -4.66 16.19 -26.87
CA GLY A 130 -3.78 15.37 -26.07
C GLY A 130 -3.46 15.96 -24.71
N ILE A 131 -2.96 15.10 -23.84
CA ILE A 131 -2.45 15.44 -22.53
C ILE A 131 -1.00 14.96 -22.45
N ARG A 132 -0.11 15.85 -22.02
CA ARG A 132 1.27 15.54 -21.69
C ARG A 132 1.44 15.56 -20.18
N VAL A 133 2.00 14.49 -19.63
CA VAL A 133 2.24 14.35 -18.18
C VAL A 133 3.73 14.12 -17.93
N LEU A 134 4.33 14.97 -17.12
CA LEU A 134 5.67 14.77 -16.58
C LEU A 134 5.56 14.27 -15.13
N ILE A 135 6.16 13.13 -14.81
CA ILE A 135 6.12 12.57 -13.46
C ILE A 135 7.46 12.81 -12.77
N LEU A 136 7.44 13.54 -11.65
CA LEU A 136 8.62 13.79 -10.82
C LEU A 136 8.67 12.79 -9.67
N CYS A 137 9.40 11.69 -9.89
CA CYS A 137 9.65 10.66 -8.89
C CYS A 137 10.76 11.07 -7.90
N ALA A 138 10.59 10.70 -6.63
CA ALA A 138 11.70 10.71 -5.68
C ALA A 138 12.73 9.62 -6.04
N ASN A 139 14.01 9.94 -5.95
CA ASN A 139 15.10 8.97 -5.84
C ASN A 139 15.42 8.77 -4.37
N LEU A 140 15.28 7.54 -3.90
CA LEU A 140 15.47 7.17 -2.50
C LEU A 140 16.87 6.58 -2.31
N ASP A 141 17.58 7.08 -1.29
CA ASP A 141 18.87 6.54 -0.85
C ASP A 141 18.79 6.28 0.67
N PRO A 142 18.43 5.05 1.08
CA PRO A 142 18.16 4.76 2.47
C PRO A 142 19.45 4.52 3.26
N SER A 143 19.58 5.20 4.41
CA SER A 143 20.62 4.99 5.40
C SER A 143 20.02 4.44 6.70
N PHE A 144 19.76 3.12 6.70
CA PHE A 144 19.14 2.44 7.85
C PHE A 144 20.03 2.43 9.10
N GLU A 145 21.36 2.50 8.96
CA GLU A 145 22.29 2.64 10.09
C GLU A 145 22.06 3.95 10.87
N GLU A 146 21.57 5.00 10.20
CA GLU A 146 21.24 6.28 10.80
C GLU A 146 19.73 6.46 11.02
N ASP A 147 18.91 5.43 10.77
CA ASP A 147 17.44 5.47 10.74
C ASP A 147 16.90 6.62 9.86
N LYS A 148 17.58 6.88 8.74
CA LYS A 148 17.25 7.96 7.80
C LYS A 148 17.10 7.45 6.38
N ILE A 149 16.34 8.18 5.58
CA ILE A 149 16.23 8.00 4.14
C ILE A 149 16.47 9.35 3.50
N THR A 150 17.51 9.43 2.68
CA THR A 150 17.79 10.60 1.87
C THR A 150 16.89 10.54 0.64
N ILE A 151 15.89 11.40 0.63
CA ILE A 151 15.06 11.66 -0.54
C ILE A 151 15.79 12.68 -1.39
N SER A 152 16.01 12.35 -2.64
CA SER A 152 16.53 13.28 -3.62
C SER A 152 15.63 13.36 -4.83
N THR A 153 15.48 14.54 -5.38
CA THR A 153 14.80 14.72 -6.66
C THR A 153 15.73 15.40 -7.65
N TYR A 154 15.33 15.35 -8.92
CA TYR A 154 15.93 16.19 -9.93
C TYR A 154 15.47 17.64 -9.73
N CYS A 155 16.40 18.49 -9.33
CA CYS A 155 16.34 19.92 -9.60
C CYS A 155 17.50 20.23 -10.54
N SER A 156 17.16 20.75 -11.72
CA SER A 156 18.17 21.32 -12.59
C SER A 156 18.60 22.69 -12.07
N GLU A 157 19.71 23.22 -12.62
CA GLU A 157 20.16 24.58 -12.26
C GLU A 157 19.15 25.66 -12.69
N ASP A 158 18.41 25.41 -13.78
CA ASP A 158 17.41 26.35 -14.31
C ASP A 158 15.98 26.05 -13.77
N GLY A 159 15.85 25.11 -12.83
CA GLY A 159 14.63 24.85 -12.05
C GLY A 159 13.37 24.66 -12.91
N ALA A 160 12.44 25.61 -12.83
CA ALA A 160 11.20 25.59 -13.59
C ALA A 160 11.43 25.66 -15.11
N ASP A 161 12.46 26.36 -15.59
CA ASP A 161 12.67 26.58 -17.02
C ASP A 161 13.01 25.29 -17.76
N ASP A 162 13.75 24.38 -17.13
CA ASP A 162 14.05 23.08 -17.71
C ASP A 162 12.80 22.18 -17.75
N LEU A 163 11.99 22.16 -16.70
CA LEU A 163 10.74 21.40 -16.69
C LEU A 163 9.78 21.91 -17.78
N ILE A 164 9.69 23.23 -17.93
CA ILE A 164 8.93 23.88 -19.00
C ILE A 164 9.51 23.52 -20.37
N GLY A 165 10.83 23.55 -20.51
CA GLY A 165 11.55 23.15 -21.73
C GLY A 165 11.24 21.72 -22.15
N VAL A 166 11.29 20.77 -21.20
CA VAL A 166 10.93 19.36 -21.43
C VAL A 166 9.48 19.23 -21.87
N LEU A 167 8.55 19.91 -21.19
CA LEU A 167 7.12 19.90 -21.56
C LEU A 167 6.84 20.54 -22.93
N ASN A 168 7.69 21.46 -23.38
CA ASN A 168 7.53 22.20 -24.63
C ASN A 168 8.23 21.57 -25.84
N LYS A 169 8.93 20.44 -25.70
CA LYS A 169 9.51 19.71 -26.84
C LYS A 169 8.44 19.37 -27.88
N GLU A 170 8.77 19.57 -29.16
CA GLU A 170 7.86 19.32 -30.29
C GLU A 170 7.31 17.89 -30.29
N LEU A 171 6.07 17.75 -30.74
CA LEU A 171 5.37 16.49 -30.92
C LEU A 171 4.80 16.37 -32.34
N PRO A 172 4.45 15.15 -32.79
CA PRO A 172 3.54 14.93 -33.91
C PRO A 172 2.22 15.70 -33.75
N PRO A 173 1.37 15.83 -34.79
CA PRO A 173 0.38 16.89 -34.88
C PRO A 173 -0.81 16.71 -33.92
N ILE A 174 -0.62 17.11 -32.66
CA ILE A 174 -1.66 17.36 -31.66
C ILE A 174 -1.92 18.87 -31.66
N GLU A 175 -3.08 19.29 -32.13
CA GLU A 175 -3.44 20.72 -32.23
C GLU A 175 -3.69 21.34 -30.85
N HIS A 176 -4.16 20.55 -29.90
CA HIS A 176 -4.49 21.00 -28.55
C HIS A 176 -3.83 20.11 -27.49
N LEU A 177 -2.75 20.60 -26.88
CA LEU A 177 -1.98 19.87 -25.88
C LEU A 177 -2.08 20.53 -24.49
N SER A 178 -2.70 19.83 -23.55
CA SER A 178 -2.63 20.17 -22.12
C SER A 178 -1.37 19.57 -21.51
N LYS A 179 -0.77 20.26 -20.54
CA LYS A 179 0.53 19.89 -19.94
C LYS A 179 0.41 19.88 -18.44
N PHE A 180 0.89 18.82 -17.81
CA PHE A 180 0.84 18.62 -16.37
C PHE A 180 2.15 18.08 -15.83
N ILE A 181 2.45 18.41 -14.58
CA ILE A 181 3.54 17.88 -13.79
C ILE A 181 2.92 17.21 -12.57
N ILE A 182 3.13 15.91 -12.42
CA ILE A 182 2.65 15.15 -11.26
C ILE A 182 3.82 14.86 -10.34
N ILE A 183 3.67 15.26 -9.07
CA ILE A 183 4.71 15.07 -8.06
C ILE A 183 4.38 13.85 -7.22
N ASP A 184 5.35 12.96 -7.12
CA ASP A 184 5.33 11.78 -6.27
C ASP A 184 4.86 12.10 -4.83
N PRO A 185 3.89 11.37 -4.27
CA PRO A 185 3.35 11.63 -2.92
C PRO A 185 4.41 11.65 -1.82
N ILE A 186 5.46 10.81 -1.93
CA ILE A 186 6.56 10.77 -0.97
C ILE A 186 7.37 12.06 -1.05
N LEU A 187 7.68 12.49 -2.28
CA LEU A 187 8.39 13.74 -2.52
C LEU A 187 7.56 14.93 -2.03
N PHE A 188 6.29 14.99 -2.43
CA PHE A 188 5.36 16.05 -2.04
C PHE A 188 5.26 16.20 -0.52
N SER A 189 5.19 15.08 0.21
CA SER A 189 5.10 15.07 1.66
C SER A 189 6.41 15.47 2.34
N ALA A 190 7.56 15.05 1.78
CA ALA A 190 8.87 15.32 2.35
C ALA A 190 9.34 16.77 2.12
N ILE A 191 9.02 17.36 0.97
CA ILE A 191 9.54 18.66 0.52
C ILE A 191 8.42 19.65 0.15
N LYS A 192 7.37 19.69 0.98
CA LYS A 192 6.13 20.44 0.69
C LYS A 192 6.39 21.93 0.41
N GLY A 193 7.33 22.56 1.11
CA GLY A 193 7.65 23.98 0.95
C GLY A 193 8.26 24.25 -0.42
N GLU A 194 9.21 23.43 -0.83
CA GLU A 194 9.91 23.48 -2.12
C GLU A 194 8.95 23.21 -3.28
N VAL A 195 8.06 22.23 -3.13
CA VAL A 195 7.02 21.95 -4.14
C VAL A 195 6.05 23.12 -4.28
N THR A 196 5.68 23.77 -3.17
CA THR A 196 4.81 24.95 -3.20
C THR A 196 5.49 26.10 -3.93
N ALA A 197 6.78 26.33 -3.67
CA ALA A 197 7.58 27.35 -4.36
C ALA A 197 7.70 27.05 -5.88
N LEU A 198 7.99 25.80 -6.24
CA LEU A 198 8.05 25.37 -7.65
C LEU A 198 6.71 25.59 -8.37
N LYS A 199 5.61 25.21 -7.71
CA LYS A 199 4.26 25.42 -8.25
C LYS A 199 3.99 26.91 -8.50
N GLN A 200 4.37 27.77 -7.56
CA GLN A 200 4.24 29.22 -7.72
C GLN A 200 5.08 29.74 -8.88
N GLU A 201 6.37 29.36 -8.97
CA GLU A 201 7.26 29.81 -10.04
C GLU A 201 6.74 29.40 -11.43
N ILE A 202 6.31 28.16 -11.59
CA ILE A 202 5.71 27.66 -12.84
C ILE A 202 4.40 28.39 -13.14
N GLY A 203 3.57 28.63 -12.13
CA GLY A 203 2.32 29.38 -12.27
C GLY A 203 2.54 30.82 -12.75
N GLU A 204 3.57 31.50 -12.23
CA GLU A 204 3.97 32.85 -12.64
C GLU A 204 4.48 32.89 -14.09
N LYS A 205 5.20 31.84 -14.54
CA LYS A 205 5.76 31.75 -15.89
C LYS A 205 4.73 31.37 -16.97
N ILE A 206 3.84 30.43 -16.68
CA ILE A 206 2.87 29.88 -17.66
C ILE A 206 1.50 30.56 -17.55
N GLY A 207 1.20 31.21 -16.42
CA GLY A 207 -0.09 31.85 -16.15
C GLY A 207 -1.20 30.88 -15.76
N ARG A 208 -0.88 29.63 -15.43
CA ARG A 208 -1.82 28.60 -14.95
C ARG A 208 -1.14 27.56 -14.08
N ASP A 209 -1.90 26.97 -13.18
CA ASP A 209 -1.47 25.80 -12.40
C ASP A 209 -1.33 24.58 -13.31
N ILE A 210 -0.15 23.95 -13.29
CA ILE A 210 0.08 22.67 -13.97
C ILE A 210 0.75 21.62 -13.09
N VAL A 211 1.10 21.96 -11.85
CA VAL A 211 1.77 21.07 -10.89
C VAL A 211 0.77 20.54 -9.88
N TYR A 212 0.64 19.22 -9.80
CA TYR A 212 -0.39 18.55 -8.99
C TYR A 212 0.13 17.34 -8.22
N HIS A 213 -0.45 17.13 -7.03
CA HIS A 213 -0.45 15.82 -6.39
C HIS A 213 -1.35 14.85 -7.18
N PRO A 214 -1.09 13.54 -7.24
CA PRO A 214 -1.93 12.59 -7.99
C PRO A 214 -3.42 12.71 -7.66
N SER A 215 -3.77 12.84 -6.38
CA SER A 215 -5.17 13.00 -5.96
C SER A 215 -5.81 14.31 -6.44
N ASP A 216 -5.04 15.40 -6.52
CA ASP A 216 -5.54 16.69 -7.02
C ASP A 216 -5.72 16.65 -8.53
N PHE A 217 -4.85 15.89 -9.22
CA PHE A 217 -4.94 15.69 -10.65
C PHE A 217 -6.23 14.95 -11.07
N LEU A 218 -6.71 14.00 -10.27
CA LEU A 218 -8.02 13.37 -10.49
C LEU A 218 -9.16 14.41 -10.52
N ASN A 219 -9.09 15.45 -9.67
CA ASN A 219 -10.09 16.52 -9.67
C ASN A 219 -9.99 17.39 -10.92
N VAL A 220 -8.77 17.67 -11.41
CA VAL A 220 -8.54 18.42 -12.65
C VAL A 220 -9.13 17.68 -13.84
N LEU A 221 -9.02 16.35 -13.84
CA LEU A 221 -9.63 15.49 -14.84
C LEU A 221 -11.15 15.31 -14.64
N ALA A 222 -11.74 15.82 -13.54
CA ALA A 222 -13.12 15.61 -13.15
C ALA A 222 -13.48 14.11 -13.03
N ILE A 223 -12.61 13.30 -12.44
CA ILE A 223 -12.84 11.89 -12.15
C ILE A 223 -13.59 11.77 -10.82
N GLU A 224 -14.64 10.94 -10.79
CA GLU A 224 -15.36 10.60 -9.56
C GLU A 224 -14.47 9.75 -8.65
N ARG A 225 -14.07 10.30 -7.50
CA ARG A 225 -13.06 9.70 -6.61
C ARG A 225 -13.48 8.35 -6.06
N GLU A 226 -14.74 8.20 -5.63
CA GLU A 226 -15.21 6.96 -5.01
C GLU A 226 -15.14 5.77 -5.97
N GLU A 227 -15.50 5.98 -7.24
CA GLU A 227 -15.42 4.95 -8.27
C GLU A 227 -13.96 4.61 -8.59
N PHE A 228 -13.13 5.64 -8.77
CA PHE A 228 -11.71 5.46 -9.07
C PHE A 228 -10.97 4.71 -7.95
N ASP A 229 -11.18 5.10 -6.69
CA ASP A 229 -10.52 4.48 -5.54
C ASP A 229 -10.94 3.02 -5.38
N LYS A 230 -12.20 2.68 -5.69
CA LYS A 230 -12.68 1.30 -5.68
C LYS A 230 -11.96 0.45 -6.74
N GLU A 231 -11.88 0.93 -7.98
CA GLU A 231 -11.19 0.20 -9.05
C GLU A 231 -9.70 0.08 -8.80
N TRP A 232 -9.08 1.17 -8.33
CA TRP A 232 -7.69 1.15 -7.90
C TRP A 232 -7.46 0.09 -6.81
N SER A 233 -8.37 -0.01 -5.84
CA SER A 233 -8.32 -1.04 -4.79
C SER A 233 -8.45 -2.46 -5.32
N GLU A 234 -9.28 -2.68 -6.35
CA GLU A 234 -9.45 -3.98 -7.00
C GLU A 234 -8.19 -4.40 -7.77
N LEU A 235 -7.61 -3.50 -8.57
CA LEU A 235 -6.35 -3.72 -9.30
C LEU A 235 -5.19 -3.97 -8.34
N TYR A 236 -5.11 -3.16 -7.29
CA TYR A 236 -4.17 -3.35 -6.19
C TYR A 236 -4.32 -4.73 -5.55
N SER A 237 -5.55 -5.18 -5.26
CA SER A 237 -5.81 -6.48 -4.64
C SER A 237 -5.41 -7.64 -5.54
N HIS A 238 -5.61 -7.49 -6.85
CA HIS A 238 -5.16 -8.45 -7.85
C HIS A 238 -3.62 -8.55 -7.89
N SER A 239 -2.94 -7.40 -8.02
CA SER A 239 -1.47 -7.31 -7.98
C SER A 239 -0.89 -7.91 -6.70
N LEU A 240 -1.51 -7.64 -5.54
CA LEU A 240 -1.09 -8.22 -4.27
C LEU A 240 -1.14 -9.76 -4.30
N LYS A 241 -2.22 -10.33 -4.86
CA LYS A 241 -2.36 -11.78 -4.98
C LYS A 241 -1.24 -12.37 -5.87
N TYR A 242 -0.92 -11.71 -6.98
CA TYR A 242 0.18 -12.11 -7.84
C TYR A 242 1.52 -12.06 -7.10
N LEU A 243 1.83 -10.93 -6.45
CA LEU A 243 3.06 -10.75 -5.69
C LEU A 243 3.18 -11.79 -4.58
N LYS A 244 2.12 -12.07 -3.81
CA LYS A 244 2.09 -13.13 -2.79
C LYS A 244 2.36 -14.53 -3.38
N GLY A 245 1.87 -14.80 -4.59
CA GLY A 245 2.15 -16.04 -5.31
C GLY A 245 3.62 -16.15 -5.72
N LYS A 246 4.20 -15.06 -6.23
CA LYS A 246 5.60 -14.98 -6.68
C LYS A 246 6.59 -15.00 -5.51
N TYR A 247 6.27 -14.26 -4.45
CA TYR A 247 7.11 -14.07 -3.26
C TYR A 247 6.38 -14.64 -2.04
N LYS A 248 6.49 -15.96 -1.83
CA LYS A 248 5.77 -16.66 -0.73
C LYS A 248 6.03 -16.07 0.66
N PHE A 249 7.18 -15.43 0.86
CA PHE A 249 7.50 -14.74 2.11
C PHE A 249 6.59 -13.52 2.40
N LEU A 250 5.92 -12.95 1.39
CA LEU A 250 4.87 -11.93 1.56
C LEU A 250 3.63 -12.46 2.29
N ALA A 251 3.24 -13.72 2.03
CA ALA A 251 2.14 -14.35 2.75
C ALA A 251 2.52 -14.58 4.22
N LEU A 252 3.76 -15.04 4.46
CA LEU A 252 4.33 -15.17 5.82
C LEU A 252 4.41 -13.81 6.54
N PHE A 253 4.64 -12.72 5.81
CA PHE A 253 4.66 -11.38 6.36
C PHE A 253 3.28 -10.97 6.90
N GLU A 254 2.20 -11.19 6.15
CA GLU A 254 0.87 -10.86 6.64
C GLU A 254 0.52 -11.64 7.91
N GLU A 255 0.87 -12.92 7.96
CA GLU A 255 0.69 -13.77 9.14
C GLU A 255 1.51 -13.25 10.33
N ARG A 256 2.76 -12.81 10.13
CA ARG A 256 3.59 -12.19 11.19
C ARG A 256 3.05 -10.85 11.67
N ARG A 257 2.57 -9.98 10.77
CA ARG A 257 1.92 -8.72 11.17
C ARG A 257 0.66 -9.00 11.99
N ILE A 258 -0.15 -9.97 11.56
CA ILE A 258 -1.32 -10.41 12.33
C ILE A 258 -0.89 -10.92 13.72
N ILE A 259 0.20 -11.69 13.82
CA ILE A 259 0.76 -12.12 15.12
C ILE A 259 1.12 -10.92 16.02
N TYR A 260 1.77 -9.90 15.47
CA TYR A 260 2.09 -8.68 16.22
C TYR A 260 0.82 -7.95 16.67
N ASP A 261 -0.15 -7.76 15.77
CA ASP A 261 -1.44 -7.12 16.08
C ASP A 261 -2.22 -7.90 17.15
N VAL A 262 -2.17 -9.23 17.12
CA VAL A 262 -2.75 -10.11 18.14
C VAL A 262 -2.11 -9.84 19.51
N GLN A 263 -0.78 -9.83 19.59
CA GLN A 263 -0.05 -9.57 20.83
C GLN A 263 -0.35 -8.16 21.37
N GLU A 264 -0.33 -7.15 20.51
CA GLU A 264 -0.60 -5.76 20.87
C GLU A 264 -2.05 -5.55 21.33
N ASN A 265 -3.03 -6.19 20.67
CA ASN A 265 -4.42 -6.14 21.10
C ASN A 265 -4.63 -6.79 22.48
N ILE A 266 -3.97 -7.92 22.76
CA ILE A 266 -4.03 -8.56 24.08
C ILE A 266 -3.40 -7.66 25.15
N ARG A 267 -2.22 -7.08 24.88
CA ARG A 267 -1.56 -6.12 25.79
C ARG A 267 -2.44 -4.90 26.07
N LYS A 268 -3.09 -4.34 25.03
CA LYS A 268 -4.04 -3.24 25.18
C LYS A 268 -5.27 -3.67 25.99
N ALA A 269 -5.82 -4.86 25.75
CA ALA A 269 -6.94 -5.39 26.52
C ALA A 269 -6.62 -5.45 28.03
N GLU A 270 -5.40 -5.90 28.41
CA GLU A 270 -4.96 -5.90 29.80
C GLU A 270 -4.87 -4.49 30.40
N LEU A 271 -4.47 -3.50 29.60
CA LEU A 271 -4.46 -2.10 30.02
C LEU A 271 -5.88 -1.57 30.25
N HIS A 272 -6.79 -1.81 29.30
CA HIS A 272 -8.21 -1.41 29.40
C HIS A 272 -8.92 -2.11 30.57
N MET A 273 -8.55 -3.36 30.87
CA MET A 273 -9.03 -4.09 32.04
C MET A 273 -8.71 -3.36 33.35
N ARG A 274 -7.50 -2.78 33.48
CA ARG A 274 -7.11 -1.97 34.64
C ARG A 274 -7.86 -0.64 34.72
N LYS A 275 -8.20 -0.06 33.57
CA LYS A 275 -8.98 1.18 33.45
C LYS A 275 -10.49 0.99 33.63
N ARG A 276 -10.95 -0.25 33.76
CA ARG A 276 -12.38 -0.63 33.84
C ARG A 276 -13.16 -0.31 32.56
N GLU A 277 -12.48 -0.30 31.42
CA GLU A 277 -13.06 -0.09 30.09
C GLU A 277 -13.40 -1.47 29.48
N TYR A 278 -14.41 -2.14 30.03
CA TYR A 278 -14.68 -3.56 29.78
C TYR A 278 -15.14 -3.88 28.35
N GLU A 279 -15.85 -2.96 27.72
CA GLU A 279 -16.24 -3.07 26.31
C GLU A 279 -15.02 -3.13 25.39
N GLU A 280 -14.02 -2.29 25.65
CA GLU A 280 -12.75 -2.32 24.93
C GLU A 280 -11.96 -3.60 25.18
N VAL A 281 -12.06 -4.19 26.38
CA VAL A 281 -11.46 -5.51 26.62
C VAL A 281 -12.07 -6.55 25.69
N ALA A 282 -13.40 -6.61 25.58
CA ALA A 282 -14.10 -7.57 24.71
C ALA A 282 -13.81 -7.31 23.23
N TRP A 283 -13.76 -6.05 22.81
CA TRP A 283 -13.44 -5.66 21.44
C TRP A 283 -12.02 -6.08 21.03
N ARG A 284 -11.02 -5.71 21.83
CA ARG A 284 -9.59 -6.00 21.56
C ARG A 284 -9.30 -7.49 21.53
N THR A 285 -9.83 -8.23 22.49
CA THR A 285 -9.67 -9.70 22.58
C THR A 285 -10.39 -10.41 21.43
N GLY A 286 -11.55 -9.91 21.04
CA GLY A 286 -12.27 -10.35 19.85
C GLY A 286 -11.46 -10.19 18.56
N ASN A 287 -10.81 -9.03 18.38
CA ASN A 287 -9.92 -8.77 17.25
C ASN A 287 -8.66 -9.65 17.28
N ALA A 288 -8.09 -9.91 18.47
CA ALA A 288 -6.98 -10.84 18.62
C ALA A 288 -7.37 -12.28 18.22
N CYS A 289 -8.54 -12.76 18.63
CA CYS A 289 -9.01 -14.08 18.23
C CYS A 289 -9.32 -14.17 16.74
N GLU A 290 -9.91 -13.13 16.13
CA GLU A 290 -10.11 -13.06 14.68
C GLU A 290 -8.78 -13.13 13.93
N GLY A 291 -7.75 -12.40 14.38
CA GLY A 291 -6.41 -12.47 13.81
C GLY A 291 -5.83 -13.89 13.82
N MET A 292 -5.89 -14.59 14.97
CA MET A 292 -5.42 -15.97 15.07
C MET A 292 -6.23 -16.92 14.17
N LEU A 293 -7.55 -16.75 14.08
CA LEU A 293 -8.40 -17.53 13.18
C LEU A 293 -8.06 -17.30 11.70
N ARG A 294 -7.72 -16.07 11.29
CA ARG A 294 -7.28 -15.79 9.91
C ARG A 294 -6.03 -16.59 9.56
N ILE A 295 -5.04 -16.63 10.45
CA ILE A 295 -3.82 -17.41 10.23
C ILE A 295 -4.14 -18.90 10.11
N LEU A 296 -4.96 -19.44 11.02
CA LEU A 296 -5.38 -20.85 10.93
C LEU A 296 -6.14 -21.14 9.63
N TYR A 297 -6.98 -20.21 9.17
CA TYR A 297 -7.71 -20.37 7.90
C TYR A 297 -6.74 -20.51 6.72
N HIS A 298 -5.74 -19.63 6.66
CA HIS A 298 -4.71 -19.70 5.63
C HIS A 298 -3.94 -21.02 5.69
N MET A 299 -3.51 -21.43 6.89
CA MET A 299 -2.78 -22.68 7.10
C MET A 299 -3.57 -23.91 6.63
N TYR A 300 -4.84 -24.04 7.05
CA TYR A 300 -5.64 -25.24 6.75
C TYR A 300 -6.29 -25.23 5.37
N LYS A 301 -6.71 -24.06 4.87
CA LYS A 301 -7.44 -23.94 3.59
C LYS A 301 -6.53 -23.57 2.42
N ARG A 302 -5.28 -23.17 2.70
CA ARG A 302 -4.28 -22.74 1.69
C ARG A 302 -4.80 -21.63 0.77
N LYS A 303 -5.69 -20.79 1.28
CA LYS A 303 -6.26 -19.62 0.59
C LYS A 303 -6.65 -18.54 1.60
N GLU A 304 -6.76 -17.31 1.10
CA GLU A 304 -7.36 -16.20 1.83
C GLU A 304 -8.86 -16.48 2.07
N PRO A 305 -9.41 -16.06 3.23
CA PRO A 305 -10.84 -16.15 3.49
C PRO A 305 -11.62 -15.14 2.65
N GLU A 306 -12.81 -15.53 2.20
CA GLU A 306 -13.71 -14.68 1.40
C GLU A 306 -14.28 -13.52 2.25
N GLU A 307 -14.51 -13.77 3.54
CA GLU A 307 -14.88 -12.75 4.52
C GLU A 307 -13.93 -12.80 5.72
N LYS A 308 -13.56 -11.63 6.24
CA LYS A 308 -12.59 -11.53 7.36
C LYS A 308 -13.24 -11.55 8.75
N GLY A 309 -14.57 -11.61 8.83
CA GLY A 309 -15.29 -11.52 10.09
C GLY A 309 -15.13 -12.77 10.96
N PHE A 310 -15.03 -12.57 12.27
CA PHE A 310 -14.91 -13.64 13.28
C PHE A 310 -15.86 -14.81 13.02
N GLY A 311 -17.16 -14.55 12.83
CA GLY A 311 -18.16 -15.60 12.65
C GLY A 311 -17.92 -16.48 11.41
N PHE A 312 -17.56 -15.87 10.28
CA PHE A 312 -17.25 -16.59 9.04
C PHE A 312 -16.02 -17.49 9.22
N LEU A 313 -14.96 -16.95 9.82
CA LEU A 313 -13.71 -17.68 10.06
C LEU A 313 -13.92 -18.85 11.02
N LEU A 314 -14.67 -18.64 12.10
CA LEU A 314 -14.94 -19.65 13.11
C LEU A 314 -15.75 -20.82 12.52
N GLU A 315 -16.79 -20.53 11.74
CA GLU A 315 -17.58 -21.58 11.08
C GLU A 315 -16.76 -22.31 10.02
N GLY A 316 -16.00 -21.57 9.21
CA GLY A 316 -15.13 -22.14 8.18
C GLY A 316 -14.00 -23.04 8.71
N LEU A 317 -13.61 -22.85 9.98
CA LEU A 317 -12.59 -23.62 10.69
C LEU A 317 -13.14 -24.56 11.75
N ARG A 318 -14.46 -24.66 11.90
CA ARG A 318 -15.10 -25.34 13.05
C ARG A 318 -14.60 -26.76 13.25
N ARG A 319 -14.48 -27.52 12.16
CA ARG A 319 -13.98 -28.90 12.17
C ARG A 319 -12.51 -28.97 12.57
N GLU A 320 -11.68 -28.12 11.97
CA GLU A 320 -10.24 -28.06 12.25
C GLU A 320 -9.99 -27.65 13.71
N ILE A 321 -10.71 -26.66 14.23
CA ILE A 321 -10.59 -26.23 15.64
C ILE A 321 -11.00 -27.34 16.60
N HIS A 322 -12.15 -27.97 16.35
CA HIS A 322 -12.61 -29.07 17.17
C HIS A 322 -11.60 -30.24 17.20
N THR A 323 -10.99 -30.55 16.07
CA THR A 323 -10.04 -31.66 15.93
C THR A 323 -8.71 -31.35 16.61
N GLU A 324 -8.22 -30.13 16.49
CA GLU A 324 -6.84 -29.77 16.85
C GLU A 324 -6.70 -29.12 18.23
N PHE A 325 -7.73 -28.41 18.67
CA PHE A 325 -7.74 -27.68 19.94
C PHE A 325 -8.81 -28.16 20.92
N GLY A 326 -9.80 -28.92 20.46
CA GLY A 326 -10.87 -29.45 21.30
C GLY A 326 -12.16 -28.62 21.27
N ASN A 327 -13.23 -29.23 21.80
CA ASN A 327 -14.56 -28.63 21.80
C ASN A 327 -14.70 -27.48 22.81
N ASP A 328 -13.92 -27.51 23.88
CA ASP A 328 -13.81 -26.45 24.88
C ASP A 328 -13.28 -25.15 24.25
N VAL A 329 -12.22 -25.22 23.45
CA VAL A 329 -11.69 -24.05 22.73
C VAL A 329 -12.70 -23.51 21.72
N LEU A 330 -13.43 -24.39 21.03
CA LEU A 330 -14.50 -23.96 20.13
C LEU A 330 -15.61 -23.20 20.86
N ASN A 331 -16.06 -23.69 22.02
CA ASN A 331 -17.06 -23.01 22.85
C ASN A 331 -16.55 -21.69 23.41
N ASP A 332 -15.26 -21.62 23.74
CA ASP A 332 -14.62 -20.40 24.23
C ASP A 332 -14.54 -19.33 23.14
N LEU A 333 -14.26 -19.71 21.90
CA LEU A 333 -14.29 -18.80 20.75
C LEU A 333 -15.70 -18.31 20.43
N GLU A 334 -16.70 -19.18 20.53
CA GLU A 334 -18.12 -18.79 20.41
C GLU A 334 -18.52 -17.78 21.49
N TYR A 335 -18.09 -18.01 22.74
CA TYR A 335 -18.32 -17.07 23.84
C TYR A 335 -17.65 -15.71 23.58
N ILE A 336 -16.39 -15.70 23.13
CA ILE A 336 -15.68 -14.44 22.79
C ILE A 336 -16.39 -13.71 21.65
N LYS A 337 -16.83 -14.43 20.61
CA LYS A 337 -17.57 -13.87 19.46
C LYS A 337 -18.84 -13.17 19.90
N GLU A 338 -19.64 -13.80 20.78
CA GLU A 338 -20.88 -13.21 21.29
C GLU A 338 -20.62 -11.86 21.99
N TRP A 339 -19.62 -11.80 22.87
CA TRP A 339 -19.32 -10.58 23.62
C TRP A 339 -18.65 -9.50 22.80
N ARG A 340 -17.84 -9.85 21.80
CA ARG A 340 -17.35 -8.89 20.81
C ARG A 340 -18.52 -8.26 20.05
N ASN A 341 -19.48 -9.05 19.58
CA ASN A 341 -20.64 -8.52 18.87
C ASN A 341 -21.47 -7.56 19.73
N ILE A 342 -21.58 -7.81 21.04
CA ILE A 342 -22.22 -6.89 21.99
C ILE A 342 -21.41 -5.60 22.15
N ALA A 343 -20.08 -5.65 22.12
CA ALA A 343 -19.23 -4.46 22.16
C ALA A 343 -19.33 -3.63 20.86
N ASP A 344 -19.35 -4.29 19.70
CA ASP A 344 -19.48 -3.65 18.38
C ASP A 344 -20.90 -3.07 18.16
N HIS A 345 -21.92 -3.73 18.70
CA HIS A 345 -23.33 -3.34 18.60
C HIS A 345 -23.99 -3.37 19.98
N PRO A 346 -23.87 -2.27 20.76
CA PRO A 346 -24.39 -2.21 22.12
C PRO A 346 -25.86 -2.63 22.20
N THR A 347 -26.12 -3.65 23.01
CA THR A 347 -27.47 -4.12 23.33
C THR A 347 -27.83 -3.74 24.77
N GLN A 348 -28.98 -4.20 25.28
CA GLN A 348 -29.34 -4.03 26.69
C GLN A 348 -28.42 -4.80 27.66
N ARG A 349 -27.54 -5.68 27.17
CA ARG A 349 -26.58 -6.44 27.98
C ARG A 349 -25.27 -5.66 28.11
N GLU A 350 -24.91 -5.32 29.34
CA GLU A 350 -23.66 -4.66 29.67
C GLU A 350 -22.51 -5.66 29.86
N ILE A 351 -21.31 -5.29 29.43
CA ILE A 351 -20.10 -6.10 29.60
C ILE A 351 -19.52 -5.84 30.99
N THR A 352 -19.76 -6.76 31.92
CA THR A 352 -19.27 -6.63 33.30
C THR A 352 -17.78 -6.99 33.43
N PHE A 353 -17.20 -6.68 34.59
CA PHE A 353 -15.84 -7.12 34.95
C PHE A 353 -15.65 -8.63 34.81
N GLU A 354 -16.60 -9.44 35.27
CA GLU A 354 -16.52 -10.90 35.22
C GLU A 354 -16.52 -11.41 33.78
N VAL A 355 -17.29 -10.77 32.90
CA VAL A 355 -17.32 -11.08 31.47
C VAL A 355 -15.97 -10.74 30.85
N ALA A 356 -15.47 -9.52 31.04
CA ALA A 356 -14.18 -9.08 30.53
C ALA A 356 -13.02 -9.97 31.02
N ALA A 357 -13.03 -10.35 32.30
CA ALA A 357 -12.05 -11.26 32.88
C ALA A 357 -12.09 -12.66 32.25
N LYS A 358 -13.29 -13.18 31.93
CA LYS A 358 -13.43 -14.47 31.23
C LYS A 358 -12.92 -14.37 29.81
N VAL A 359 -13.35 -13.36 29.06
CA VAL A 359 -12.97 -13.18 27.65
C VAL A 359 -11.45 -13.07 27.50
N ILE A 360 -10.79 -12.26 28.34
CA ILE A 360 -9.33 -12.10 28.26
C ILE A 360 -8.58 -13.40 28.61
N LYS A 361 -9.04 -14.16 29.61
CA LYS A 361 -8.40 -15.43 29.99
C LYS A 361 -8.57 -16.51 28.94
N LYS A 362 -9.75 -16.60 28.33
CA LYS A 362 -10.02 -17.52 27.22
C LYS A 362 -9.18 -17.18 25.99
N THR A 363 -9.04 -15.89 25.70
CA THR A 363 -8.18 -15.40 24.61
C THR A 363 -6.71 -15.75 24.85
N GLN A 364 -6.20 -15.57 26.08
CA GLN A 364 -4.84 -15.94 26.46
C GLN A 364 -4.60 -17.45 26.31
N LEU A 365 -5.55 -18.29 26.76
CA LEU A 365 -5.47 -19.74 26.58
C LEU A 365 -5.41 -20.13 25.10
N PHE A 366 -6.30 -19.57 24.27
CA PHE A 366 -6.28 -19.85 22.84
C PHE A 366 -4.97 -19.38 22.18
N GLN A 367 -4.43 -18.23 22.61
CA GLN A 367 -3.14 -17.73 22.15
C GLN A 367 -2.00 -18.70 22.44
N GLU A 368 -1.93 -19.25 23.66
CA GLU A 368 -0.92 -20.24 24.03
C GLU A 368 -1.00 -21.50 23.16
N LEU A 369 -2.21 -22.04 22.99
CA LEU A 369 -2.46 -23.22 22.16
C LEU A 369 -2.15 -22.97 20.69
N PHE A 370 -2.55 -21.82 20.16
CA PHE A 370 -2.25 -21.37 18.80
C PHE A 370 -0.75 -21.29 18.56
N PHE A 371 0.01 -20.62 19.44
CA PHE A 371 1.46 -20.51 19.25
C PHE A 371 2.19 -21.84 19.36
N ASN A 372 1.72 -22.75 20.21
CA ASN A 372 2.26 -24.12 20.27
C ASN A 372 2.03 -24.85 18.94
N LYS A 373 0.86 -24.69 18.31
CA LYS A 373 0.54 -25.31 17.02
C LYS A 373 1.41 -24.76 15.88
N ILE A 374 1.54 -23.43 15.77
CA ILE A 374 2.30 -22.84 14.66
C ILE A 374 3.82 -23.00 14.80
N LYS A 375 4.36 -23.04 16.04
CA LYS A 375 5.79 -23.34 16.27
C LYS A 375 6.18 -24.74 15.80
N GLY A 376 5.24 -25.71 15.89
CA GLY A 376 5.44 -27.05 15.35
C GLY A 376 5.28 -27.18 13.84
N GLY A 377 4.68 -26.17 13.16
CA GLY A 377 4.39 -26.20 11.72
C GLY A 377 5.28 -25.31 10.84
N LEU A 378 6.17 -24.50 11.44
CA LEU A 378 7.12 -23.62 10.72
C LEU A 378 8.51 -24.28 10.50
N ILE A 379 8.68 -25.54 10.88
CA ILE A 379 9.94 -26.32 10.76
C ILE A 379 9.85 -27.42 9.67
N GLU A 380 8.70 -27.56 9.01
CA GLU A 380 8.54 -28.39 7.79
C GLU A 380 8.25 -27.51 6.57
#